data_AF-A0A8H7BJV9-F1
#
_entry.id   AF-A0A8H7BJV9-F1
#
_cell.length_a   1.000
_cell.length_b   1.000
_cell.length_c   1.000
_cell.angle_alpha   90.00
_cell.angle_beta   90.00
_cell.angle_gamma   90.00
#
_symmetry.space_group_name_H-M   'P 1'
#
loop_
_entity.id
_entity.type
_entity.pdbx_description
1 polymer ?
#
loop_
_entity_poly.entity_id
_entity_poly.type
_entity_poly.pdbx_seq_one_letter_code
_entity_poly.pdbx_strand_id
1 'polypeptide(L)'
;MGTAPFACMLSEHHHLQHDVLEFQYLTFRQQKHLEDVTVPAFSTFNDPLGYAGFTPSAKYLTKVYNDFVEEKVIHHFQHISSLPANIVHVNHSHKVTKHLCKLDGVKIFEGLFTMTNEIEEIHIQHFVPSTSMDYVKKSLDDMKLSLISFGHSMPKVLFTDKVDYDKKFFEMQFESLKEDIQAVRSTDPHKNLPVLTLPESVTYTVHSTETQINDALTPLLEQLDDLAYNTTVRFNAEWTFSANTYSMWKLVAVVQELASLAKERGFTPTATASLANICAIVLRKRPLKEKSVRESNWEGNLSSEQLNYAALDAWVSLELFSRMSTVLAAAQILDYDYGLQPGLPVTLLSNDCIRPVAYSKIIQEAQPRQASINTTMASSVVASYEDDITTELDTNLSYALDYDIDNTPSEEAEEDESESELEEITDQELDTSIIDIDSQRLGCSLLDPIYNKA
;
A
#
# COMPACT_ATOMS: atom_id res chain seq x y z
N MET A 1 16.78 12.10 -4.56
CA MET A 1 17.57 12.09 -5.81
C MET A 1 18.94 11.48 -5.50
N GLY A 2 19.41 10.51 -6.27
CA GLY A 2 20.73 9.89 -6.05
C GLY A 2 21.88 10.82 -6.44
N THR A 3 23.11 10.49 -6.03
CA THR A 3 24.30 11.33 -6.28
C THR A 3 24.69 11.41 -7.75
N ALA A 4 24.40 10.39 -8.56
CA ALA A 4 24.65 10.42 -10.01
C ALA A 4 23.73 11.38 -10.77
N PRO A 5 22.38 11.32 -10.62
CA PRO A 5 21.50 12.34 -11.18
C PRO A 5 21.83 13.75 -10.69
N PHE A 6 22.20 13.91 -9.41
CA PHE A 6 22.58 15.20 -8.86
C PHE A 6 23.89 15.73 -9.48
N ALA A 7 24.89 14.88 -9.69
CA ALA A 7 26.13 15.23 -10.39
C ALA A 7 25.86 15.69 -11.83
N CYS A 8 25.00 14.97 -12.56
CA CYS A 8 24.60 15.36 -13.92
C CYS A 8 23.92 16.73 -13.93
N MET A 9 22.98 16.97 -13.01
CA MET A 9 22.30 18.26 -12.88
C MET A 9 23.28 19.40 -12.57
N LEU A 10 24.24 19.19 -11.67
CA LEU A 10 25.30 20.16 -11.40
C LEU A 10 26.17 20.41 -12.64
N SER A 11 26.47 19.35 -13.38
CA SER A 11 27.23 19.45 -14.63
C SER A 11 26.50 20.28 -15.68
N GLU A 12 25.23 20.01 -15.92
CA GLU A 12 24.38 20.79 -16.82
C GLU A 12 24.35 22.25 -16.40
N HIS A 13 24.14 22.53 -15.11
CA HIS A 13 24.10 23.90 -14.60
C HIS A 13 25.41 24.66 -14.84
N HIS A 14 26.56 24.02 -14.63
CA HIS A 14 27.87 24.64 -14.84
C HIS A 14 28.16 24.89 -16.32
N HIS A 15 27.75 23.98 -17.22
CA HIS A 15 27.89 24.17 -18.66
C HIS A 15 26.95 25.26 -19.17
N LEU A 16 25.70 25.30 -18.70
CA LEU A 16 24.77 26.39 -19.02
C LEU A 16 25.32 27.75 -18.59
N GLN A 17 25.96 27.84 -17.41
CA GLN A 17 26.61 29.07 -16.98
C GLN A 17 27.78 29.47 -17.88
N HIS A 18 28.57 28.51 -18.34
CA HIS A 18 29.65 28.73 -19.31
C HIS A 18 29.09 29.26 -20.64
N ASP A 19 28.06 28.62 -21.19
CA ASP A 19 27.40 29.04 -22.43
C ASP A 19 26.81 30.45 -22.33
N VAL A 20 26.20 30.79 -21.19
CA VAL A 20 25.66 32.14 -20.92
C VAL A 20 26.78 33.18 -20.92
N LEU A 21 27.93 32.88 -20.31
CA LEU A 21 29.07 33.79 -20.28
C LEU A 21 29.74 33.92 -21.65
N GLU A 22 29.84 32.83 -22.42
CA GLU A 22 30.30 32.87 -23.80
C GLU A 22 29.37 33.74 -24.67
N PHE A 23 28.06 33.56 -24.54
CA PHE A 23 27.07 34.36 -25.26
C PHE A 23 27.19 35.86 -24.91
N GLN A 24 27.33 36.19 -23.62
CA GLN A 24 27.57 37.56 -23.17
C GLN A 24 28.87 38.14 -23.76
N TYR A 25 29.93 37.34 -23.78
CA TYR A 25 31.22 37.71 -24.37
C TYR A 25 31.11 38.02 -25.87
N LEU A 26 30.48 37.13 -26.63
CA LEU A 26 30.27 37.31 -28.08
C LEU A 26 29.38 38.51 -28.39
N THR A 27 28.30 38.70 -27.61
CA THR A 27 27.41 39.86 -27.74
C THR A 27 28.17 41.16 -27.49
N PHE A 28 29.02 41.20 -26.46
CA PHE A 28 29.85 42.37 -26.17
C PHE A 28 30.83 42.68 -27.30
N ARG A 29 31.49 41.66 -27.86
CA ARG A 29 32.40 41.83 -29.01
C ARG A 29 31.70 42.45 -30.22
N GLN A 30 30.50 41.95 -30.53
CA GLN A 30 29.68 42.48 -31.62
C GLN A 30 29.26 43.94 -31.38
N GLN A 31 28.75 44.24 -30.18
CA GLN A 31 28.33 45.61 -29.82
C GLN A 31 29.46 46.64 -29.85
N LYS A 32 30.70 46.20 -29.61
CA LYS A 32 31.89 47.06 -29.64
C LYS A 32 32.59 47.10 -31.00
N HIS A 33 32.03 46.43 -32.02
CA HIS A 33 32.63 46.31 -33.36
C HIS A 33 34.09 45.82 -33.31
N LEU A 34 34.39 44.88 -32.39
CA LEU A 34 35.73 44.31 -32.20
C LEU A 34 35.99 43.13 -33.15
N GLU A 35 35.43 43.18 -34.35
CA GLU A 35 35.49 42.11 -35.36
C GLU A 35 36.88 42.09 -36.01
N ASP A 36 37.47 43.26 -36.22
CA ASP A 36 38.79 43.44 -36.84
C ASP A 36 39.95 43.51 -35.83
N VAL A 37 39.65 43.45 -34.52
CA VAL A 37 40.65 43.45 -33.44
C VAL A 37 40.91 42.00 -33.03
N THR A 38 42.18 41.63 -32.89
CA THR A 38 42.58 40.30 -32.40
C THR A 38 42.25 40.17 -30.91
N VAL A 39 41.00 39.82 -30.61
CA VAL A 39 40.53 39.46 -29.26
C VAL A 39 40.56 37.94 -29.12
N PRO A 40 41.07 37.38 -28.01
CA PRO A 40 41.08 35.93 -27.78
C PRO A 40 39.69 35.27 -27.95
N ALA A 41 39.65 33.98 -28.29
CA ALA A 41 38.39 33.24 -28.19
C ALA A 41 37.96 33.12 -26.72
N PHE A 42 36.66 32.94 -26.46
CA PHE A 42 36.23 32.55 -25.12
C PHE A 42 36.81 31.17 -24.82
N SER A 43 37.35 30.99 -23.62
CA SER A 43 38.01 29.74 -23.24
C SER A 43 37.00 28.60 -23.16
N THR A 44 37.42 27.39 -23.50
CA THR A 44 36.59 26.18 -23.34
C THR A 44 36.33 25.91 -21.86
N PHE A 45 35.27 25.14 -21.56
CA PHE A 45 34.86 24.86 -20.18
C PHE A 45 36.03 24.34 -19.32
N ASN A 46 36.81 23.39 -19.82
CA ASN A 46 37.89 22.74 -19.06
C ASN A 46 39.26 23.46 -19.18
N ASP A 47 39.34 24.67 -19.73
CA ASP A 47 40.61 25.38 -19.90
C ASP A 47 41.15 25.87 -18.53
N PRO A 48 42.26 25.31 -18.01
CA PRO A 48 42.78 25.67 -16.70
C PRO A 48 43.38 27.08 -16.64
N LEU A 49 43.69 27.70 -17.78
CA LEU A 49 44.19 29.08 -17.86
C LEU A 49 43.08 30.08 -18.22
N GLY A 50 41.87 29.59 -18.49
CA GLY A 50 40.70 30.35 -18.86
C GLY A 50 39.57 30.17 -17.85
N TYR A 51 38.46 29.59 -18.30
CA TYR A 51 37.24 29.42 -17.49
C TYR A 51 37.45 28.49 -16.28
N ALA A 52 38.35 27.51 -16.40
CA ALA A 52 38.70 26.55 -15.36
C ALA A 52 37.48 25.86 -14.72
N GLY A 53 36.51 25.50 -15.56
CA GLY A 53 35.28 24.82 -15.17
C GLY A 53 35.56 23.45 -14.57
N PHE A 54 34.80 23.12 -13.52
CA PHE A 54 34.86 21.85 -12.82
C PHE A 54 33.47 21.47 -12.33
N THR A 55 33.14 20.17 -12.34
CA THR A 55 31.88 19.64 -11.84
C THR A 55 32.18 18.47 -10.90
N PRO A 56 31.56 18.41 -9.70
CA PRO A 56 31.83 17.34 -8.76
C PRO A 56 31.30 16.01 -9.30
N SER A 57 32.13 14.96 -9.20
CA SER A 57 31.70 13.61 -9.61
C SER A 57 30.69 13.03 -8.63
N ALA A 58 29.87 12.08 -9.11
CA ALA A 58 28.96 11.31 -8.25
C ALA A 58 29.69 10.65 -7.07
N LYS A 59 30.90 10.11 -7.30
CA LYS A 59 31.75 9.51 -6.25
C LYS A 59 32.14 10.52 -5.18
N TYR A 60 32.54 11.73 -5.58
CA TYR A 60 32.87 12.81 -4.65
C TYR A 60 31.64 13.21 -3.82
N LEU A 61 30.49 13.39 -4.46
CA LEU A 61 29.24 13.74 -3.78
C LEU A 61 28.78 12.65 -2.81
N THR A 62 28.88 11.38 -3.19
CA THR A 62 28.63 10.24 -2.29
C THR A 62 29.55 10.31 -1.08
N LYS A 63 30.85 10.57 -1.29
CA LYS A 63 31.78 10.70 -0.17
C LYS A 63 31.42 11.87 0.75
N VAL A 64 31.17 13.06 0.20
CA VAL A 64 30.78 14.23 1.00
C VAL A 64 29.51 13.97 1.80
N TYR A 65 28.52 13.32 1.18
CA TYR A 65 27.27 12.97 1.87
C TYR A 65 27.51 11.95 2.99
N ASN A 66 28.28 10.89 2.74
CA ASN A 66 28.61 9.89 3.74
C ASN A 66 29.38 10.49 4.91
N ASP A 67 30.44 11.27 4.63
CA ASP A 67 31.24 11.95 5.65
C ASP A 67 30.35 12.86 6.51
N PHE A 68 29.42 13.59 5.89
CA PHE A 68 28.43 14.42 6.61
C PHE A 68 27.50 13.60 7.51
N VAL A 69 26.95 12.49 7.01
CA VAL A 69 26.06 11.62 7.79
C VAL A 69 26.80 10.95 8.95
N GLU A 70 28.02 10.46 8.70
CA GLU A 70 28.88 9.83 9.70
C GLU A 70 29.24 10.79 10.83
N GLU A 71 29.56 12.06 10.51
CA GLU A 71 29.82 13.10 11.52
C GLU A 71 28.61 13.32 12.45
N LYS A 72 27.39 13.22 11.91
CA LYS A 72 26.15 13.48 12.65
C LYS A 72 25.55 12.26 13.35
N VAL A 73 26.10 11.07 13.13
CA VAL A 73 25.50 9.81 13.62
C VAL A 73 25.29 9.82 15.14
N ILE A 74 26.24 10.38 15.91
CA ILE A 74 26.14 10.48 17.37
C ILE A 74 24.98 11.38 17.79
N HIS A 75 24.79 12.51 17.10
CA HIS A 75 23.69 13.42 17.39
C HIS A 75 22.34 12.80 17.01
N HIS A 76 22.27 12.06 15.90
CA HIS A 76 21.07 11.33 15.52
C HIS A 76 20.72 10.26 16.56
N PHE A 77 21.69 9.45 17.01
CA PHE A 77 21.44 8.44 18.04
C PHE A 77 21.04 9.06 19.39
N GLN A 78 21.66 10.17 19.78
CA GLN A 78 21.27 10.90 20.99
C GLN A 78 19.84 11.44 20.88
N HIS A 79 19.49 12.00 19.73
CA HIS A 79 18.14 12.50 19.47
C HIS A 79 17.11 11.37 19.52
N ILE A 80 17.33 10.28 18.79
CA ILE A 80 16.47 9.09 18.79
C ILE A 80 16.27 8.56 20.22
N SER A 81 17.35 8.47 21.00
CA SER A 81 17.28 8.00 22.39
C SER A 81 16.43 8.90 23.30
N SER A 82 16.30 10.18 22.95
CA SER A 82 15.52 11.16 23.71
C SER A 82 14.04 11.21 23.34
N LEU A 83 13.61 10.51 22.29
CA LEU A 83 12.25 10.56 21.79
C LEU A 83 11.26 9.84 22.73
N PRO A 84 10.01 10.34 22.86
CA PRO A 84 8.95 9.61 23.55
C PRO A 84 8.43 8.46 22.69
N ALA A 85 7.79 7.47 23.31
CA ALA A 85 7.22 6.30 22.63
C ALA A 85 5.95 5.81 23.34
N ASN A 86 5.03 6.72 23.67
CA ASN A 86 3.81 6.34 24.38
C ASN A 86 2.87 5.51 23.51
N ILE A 87 2.85 5.83 22.23
CA ILE A 87 2.16 5.08 21.18
C ILE A 87 3.24 4.70 20.18
N VAL A 88 3.30 3.42 19.80
CA VAL A 88 4.26 2.95 18.81
C VAL A 88 3.58 2.27 17.64
N HIS A 89 4.14 2.47 16.45
CA HIS A 89 3.71 1.80 15.23
C HIS A 89 4.85 0.95 14.73
N VAL A 90 4.60 -0.32 14.42
CA VAL A 90 5.62 -1.25 13.90
C VAL A 90 5.25 -1.76 12.52
N ASN A 91 6.24 -1.87 11.64
CA ASN A 91 6.05 -2.39 10.29
C ASN A 91 7.33 -3.04 9.74
N HIS A 92 7.14 -3.98 8.80
CA HIS A 92 8.21 -4.55 7.96
C HIS A 92 8.04 -4.08 6.53
N SER A 93 8.98 -3.27 6.03
CA SER A 93 9.01 -2.91 4.62
C SER A 93 9.82 -3.93 3.82
N HIS A 94 9.18 -4.56 2.83
CA HIS A 94 9.81 -5.49 1.89
C HIS A 94 10.21 -4.82 0.57
N LYS A 95 9.83 -3.55 0.35
CA LYS A 95 10.16 -2.82 -0.88
C LYS A 95 11.63 -2.43 -0.93
N VAL A 96 12.17 -1.94 0.19
CA VAL A 96 13.57 -1.51 0.27
C VAL A 96 14.54 -2.67 0.02
N THR A 97 14.24 -3.86 0.56
CA THR A 97 15.11 -5.04 0.41
C THR A 97 15.15 -5.58 -1.02
N LYS A 98 14.17 -5.27 -1.89
CA LYS A 98 14.22 -5.59 -3.33
C LYS A 98 15.34 -4.84 -4.06
N HIS A 99 15.78 -3.71 -3.54
CA HIS A 99 16.83 -2.88 -4.12
C HIS A 99 18.23 -3.13 -3.52
N LEU A 100 18.34 -4.05 -2.55
CA LEU A 100 19.62 -4.44 -1.97
C LEU A 100 20.29 -5.54 -2.79
N CYS A 101 21.62 -5.62 -2.69
CA CYS A 101 22.37 -6.69 -3.33
C CYS A 101 21.99 -8.07 -2.75
N LYS A 102 22.00 -9.06 -3.64
CA LYS A 102 21.88 -10.48 -3.28
C LYS A 102 23.28 -11.08 -3.22
N LEU A 103 23.53 -11.94 -2.25
CA LEU A 103 24.76 -12.73 -2.18
C LEU A 103 24.48 -14.10 -2.79
N ASP A 104 25.19 -14.45 -3.86
CA ASP A 104 24.96 -15.68 -4.63
C ASP A 104 23.50 -15.91 -5.04
N GLY A 105 22.82 -14.82 -5.42
CA GLY A 105 21.39 -14.85 -5.79
C GLY A 105 20.41 -14.94 -4.62
N VAL A 106 20.90 -15.04 -3.38
CA VAL A 106 20.09 -15.11 -2.16
C VAL A 106 19.94 -13.73 -1.50
N LYS A 107 18.73 -13.41 -1.04
CA LYS A 107 18.49 -12.18 -0.28
C LYS A 107 19.17 -12.28 1.09
N ILE A 108 19.94 -11.24 1.45
CA ILE A 108 20.56 -11.14 2.78
C ILE A 108 19.52 -10.71 3.83
N PHE A 109 18.61 -9.81 3.44
CA PHE A 109 17.58 -9.26 4.30
C PHE A 109 16.20 -9.47 3.68
N GLU A 110 15.27 -10.02 4.46
CA GLU A 110 13.89 -10.19 4.02
C GLU A 110 13.08 -8.90 4.19
N GLY A 111 13.40 -8.07 5.19
CA GLY A 111 12.69 -6.81 5.43
C GLY A 111 13.52 -5.73 6.11
N LEU A 112 12.97 -4.52 6.10
CA LEU A 112 13.37 -3.39 6.94
C LEU A 112 12.32 -3.21 8.03
N PHE A 113 12.63 -3.65 9.26
CA PHE A 113 11.82 -3.37 10.43
C PHE A 113 11.91 -1.89 10.77
N THR A 114 10.77 -1.24 11.03
CA THR A 114 10.72 0.14 11.53
C THR A 114 9.72 0.22 12.67
N MET A 115 10.10 0.91 13.75
CA MET A 115 9.23 1.33 14.83
C MET A 115 9.25 2.86 14.93
N THR A 116 8.08 3.48 14.92
CA THR A 116 7.90 4.92 15.09
C THR A 116 7.06 5.24 16.33
N ASN A 117 7.15 6.47 16.82
CA ASN A 117 6.30 6.99 17.89
C ASN A 117 4.97 7.57 17.39
N GLU A 118 4.22 8.23 18.28
CA GLU A 118 2.93 8.88 18.03
C GLU A 118 2.93 9.97 16.93
N ILE A 119 4.10 10.50 16.57
CA ILE A 119 4.24 11.54 15.54
C ILE A 119 5.13 11.09 14.39
N GLU A 120 5.24 9.77 14.19
CA GLU A 120 5.96 9.13 13.09
C GLU A 120 7.48 9.32 13.11
N GLU A 121 8.07 9.74 14.24
CA GLU A 121 9.52 9.78 14.39
C GLU A 121 10.08 8.37 14.62
N ILE A 122 11.19 8.05 13.96
CA ILE A 122 11.80 6.72 13.99
C ILE A 122 12.54 6.49 15.31
N HIS A 123 12.12 5.47 16.04
CA HIS A 123 12.81 4.95 17.23
C HIS A 123 13.78 3.83 16.89
N ILE A 124 13.34 2.90 16.05
CA ILE A 124 14.10 1.71 15.70
C ILE A 124 13.97 1.49 14.20
N GLN A 125 15.09 1.25 13.52
CA GLN A 125 15.09 0.84 12.12
C GLN A 125 16.22 -0.14 11.86
N HIS A 126 15.90 -1.35 11.41
CA HIS A 126 16.87 -2.42 11.16
C HIS A 126 16.53 -3.23 9.93
N PHE A 127 17.55 -3.52 9.12
CA PHE A 127 17.46 -4.61 8.17
C PHE A 127 17.46 -5.94 8.93
N VAL A 128 16.45 -6.76 8.67
CA VAL A 128 16.26 -8.04 9.35
C VAL A 128 16.37 -9.19 8.35
N PRO A 129 17.13 -10.26 8.67
CA PRO A 129 17.31 -11.41 7.78
C PRO A 129 16.04 -12.25 7.66
N SER A 130 15.09 -12.12 8.59
CA SER A 130 13.75 -12.68 8.46
C SER A 130 12.72 -11.79 9.18
N THR A 131 11.44 -12.08 8.98
CA THR A 131 10.32 -11.42 9.69
C THR A 131 10.19 -11.84 11.16
N SER A 132 11.17 -12.55 11.73
CA SER A 132 11.18 -12.88 13.16
C SER A 132 11.48 -11.65 14.01
N MET A 133 10.71 -11.47 15.10
CA MET A 133 10.93 -10.38 16.06
C MET A 133 12.19 -10.57 16.92
N ASP A 134 12.79 -11.75 16.91
CA ASP A 134 13.99 -12.02 17.73
C ASP A 134 15.17 -11.11 17.34
N TYR A 135 15.27 -10.73 16.06
CA TYR A 135 16.34 -9.87 15.56
C TYR A 135 16.26 -8.42 16.08
N VAL A 136 15.09 -7.98 16.55
CA VAL A 136 14.88 -6.60 17.02
C VAL A 136 14.80 -6.50 18.54
N LYS A 137 14.87 -7.63 19.25
CA LYS A 137 14.77 -7.68 20.71
C LYS A 137 15.80 -6.80 21.42
N LYS A 138 17.06 -6.84 20.99
CA LYS A 138 18.13 -6.04 21.60
C LYS A 138 17.85 -4.55 21.47
N SER A 139 17.37 -4.11 20.31
CA SER A 139 17.02 -2.71 20.05
C SER A 139 15.84 -2.24 20.89
N LEU A 140 14.86 -3.13 21.14
CA LEU A 140 13.75 -2.85 22.05
C LEU A 140 14.23 -2.73 23.51
N ASP A 141 15.18 -3.56 23.95
CA ASP A 141 15.80 -3.44 25.27
C ASP A 141 16.56 -2.11 25.42
N ASP A 142 17.30 -1.68 24.39
CA ASP A 142 18.02 -0.41 24.38
C ASP A 142 17.08 0.80 24.39
N MET A 143 15.98 0.71 23.63
CA MET A 143 14.91 1.71 23.66
C MET A 143 14.29 1.81 25.07
N LYS A 144 13.99 0.70 25.75
CA LYS A 144 13.48 0.71 27.13
C LYS A 144 14.41 1.44 28.09
N LEU A 145 15.71 1.16 28.01
CA LEU A 145 16.72 1.84 28.83
C LEU A 145 16.76 3.34 28.55
N SER A 146 16.62 3.73 27.29
CA SER A 146 16.60 5.13 26.86
C SER A 146 15.37 5.85 27.40
N LEU A 147 14.17 5.26 27.26
CA LEU A 147 12.93 5.83 27.81
C LEU A 147 13.05 6.09 29.32
N ILE A 148 13.56 5.13 30.08
CA ILE A 148 13.78 5.28 31.52
C ILE A 148 14.77 6.42 31.80
N SER A 149 15.89 6.47 31.07
CA SER A 149 16.95 7.46 31.28
C SER A 149 16.49 8.89 31.01
N PHE A 150 15.57 9.08 30.06
CA PHE A 150 14.98 10.38 29.72
C PHE A 150 13.67 10.68 30.47
N GLY A 151 13.22 9.78 31.36
CA GLY A 151 12.03 10.00 32.18
C GLY A 151 10.70 9.84 31.41
N HIS A 152 10.71 9.15 30.28
CA HIS A 152 9.52 8.84 29.49
C HIS A 152 8.79 7.61 30.05
N SER A 153 7.47 7.53 29.81
CA SER A 153 6.72 6.31 30.08
C SER A 153 7.00 5.20 29.06
N MET A 154 6.80 3.96 29.48
CA MET A 154 6.79 2.80 28.57
C MET A 154 5.61 2.88 27.59
N PRO A 155 5.72 2.23 26.41
CA PRO A 155 4.63 2.20 25.43
C PRO A 155 3.33 1.67 26.01
N LYS A 156 2.23 2.39 25.73
CA LYS A 156 0.87 2.08 26.21
C LYS A 156 -0.09 1.71 25.09
N VAL A 157 0.31 1.90 23.83
CA VAL A 157 -0.46 1.48 22.66
C VAL A 157 0.54 1.05 21.60
N LEU A 158 0.26 -0.06 20.93
CA LEU A 158 1.06 -0.56 19.82
C LEU A 158 0.16 -0.87 18.62
N PHE A 159 0.52 -0.34 17.47
CA PHE A 159 -0.10 -0.64 16.18
C PHE A 159 0.78 -1.61 15.38
N THR A 160 0.18 -2.70 14.91
CA THR A 160 0.79 -3.72 14.03
C THR A 160 -0.28 -4.28 13.11
N ASP A 161 0.10 -4.65 11.89
CA ASP A 161 -0.74 -5.37 10.93
C ASP A 161 -1.01 -6.82 11.37
N LYS A 162 -0.10 -7.40 12.17
CA LYS A 162 -0.08 -8.82 12.55
C LYS A 162 -0.29 -9.02 14.05
N VAL A 163 -1.35 -8.41 14.59
CA VAL A 163 -1.70 -8.47 16.03
C VAL A 163 -1.66 -9.89 16.58
N ASP A 164 -2.18 -10.89 15.86
CA ASP A 164 -2.23 -12.28 16.33
C ASP A 164 -0.83 -12.92 16.51
N TYR A 165 0.15 -12.54 15.71
CA TYR A 165 1.52 -13.05 15.79
C TYR A 165 2.37 -12.24 16.79
N ASP A 166 2.24 -10.92 16.74
CA ASP A 166 3.14 -9.99 17.41
C ASP A 166 2.78 -9.77 18.88
N LYS A 167 1.49 -9.88 19.22
CA LYS A 167 0.97 -9.52 20.56
C LYS A 167 1.78 -10.15 21.69
N LYS A 168 1.97 -11.47 21.66
CA LYS A 168 2.66 -12.19 22.73
C LYS A 168 4.10 -11.73 22.90
N PHE A 169 4.78 -11.41 21.80
CA PHE A 169 6.15 -10.92 21.82
C PHE A 169 6.22 -9.53 22.46
N PHE A 170 5.40 -8.58 22.00
CA PHE A 170 5.44 -7.21 22.53
C PHE A 170 4.92 -7.10 23.95
N GLU A 171 3.90 -7.87 24.35
CA GLU A 171 3.45 -7.95 25.75
C GLU A 171 4.55 -8.52 26.68
N MET A 172 5.45 -9.37 26.15
CA MET A 172 6.62 -9.84 26.90
C MET A 172 7.71 -8.76 26.98
N GLN A 173 7.84 -7.91 25.96
CA GLN A 173 8.83 -6.84 25.94
C GLN A 173 8.41 -5.62 26.77
N PHE A 174 7.11 -5.30 26.78
CA PHE A 174 6.52 -4.13 27.42
C PHE A 174 5.32 -4.57 28.27
N GLU A 175 5.52 -4.70 29.58
CA GLU A 175 4.46 -5.12 30.50
C GLU A 175 3.28 -4.12 30.52
N SER A 176 3.56 -2.85 30.29
CA SER A 176 2.56 -1.78 30.13
C SER A 176 1.54 -2.06 29.03
N LEU A 177 1.87 -2.93 28.06
CA LEU A 177 0.92 -3.33 27.03
C LEU A 177 -0.15 -4.33 27.51
N LYS A 178 -0.07 -4.81 28.75
CA LYS A 178 -1.09 -5.69 29.36
C LYS A 178 -2.10 -4.92 30.23
N GLU A 179 -1.82 -3.67 30.54
CA GLU A 179 -2.63 -2.87 31.47
C GLU A 179 -3.75 -2.14 30.69
N ASP A 180 -5.00 -2.59 30.87
CA ASP A 180 -6.19 -1.99 30.25
C ASP A 180 -6.17 -1.88 28.70
N ILE A 181 -5.28 -2.62 28.04
CA ILE A 181 -5.27 -2.72 26.57
C ILE A 181 -6.09 -3.92 26.12
N GLN A 182 -7.11 -3.64 25.32
CA GLN A 182 -7.78 -4.67 24.53
C GLN A 182 -7.17 -4.68 23.14
N ALA A 183 -6.61 -5.82 22.74
CA ALA A 183 -6.20 -6.04 21.37
C ALA A 183 -7.42 -5.84 20.47
N VAL A 184 -7.44 -4.75 19.72
CA VAL A 184 -8.36 -4.56 18.60
C VAL A 184 -7.89 -5.52 17.53
N ARG A 185 -8.30 -6.78 17.67
CA ARG A 185 -8.23 -7.70 16.54
C ARG A 185 -8.96 -6.98 15.41
N SER A 186 -8.45 -7.10 14.20
CA SER A 186 -9.31 -7.15 13.03
C SER A 186 -10.26 -8.35 13.23
N THR A 187 -11.20 -8.25 14.17
CA THR A 187 -12.41 -9.04 14.17
C THR A 187 -12.96 -8.85 12.78
N ASP A 188 -13.22 -9.96 12.07
CA ASP A 188 -13.98 -9.94 10.82
C ASP A 188 -14.97 -8.77 10.92
N PRO A 189 -14.81 -7.69 10.14
CA PRO A 189 -15.58 -6.45 10.34
C PRO A 189 -17.08 -6.75 10.28
N HIS A 190 -17.42 -7.90 9.70
CA HIS A 190 -18.75 -8.43 9.53
C HIS A 190 -19.16 -9.45 10.59
N LYS A 191 -18.38 -9.69 11.64
CA LYS A 191 -18.62 -10.74 12.66
C LYS A 191 -20.01 -10.64 13.29
N ASN A 192 -20.51 -9.43 13.44
CA ASN A 192 -21.84 -9.15 14.01
C ASN A 192 -22.99 -9.35 13.01
N LEU A 193 -22.69 -9.55 11.72
CA LEU A 193 -23.70 -9.84 10.71
C LEU A 193 -24.13 -11.32 10.78
N PRO A 194 -25.40 -11.63 10.50
CA PRO A 194 -25.88 -12.99 10.36
C PRO A 194 -25.10 -13.76 9.30
N VAL A 195 -24.87 -15.05 9.54
CA VAL A 195 -24.22 -15.95 8.59
C VAL A 195 -25.17 -16.23 7.42
N LEU A 196 -24.65 -16.21 6.20
CA LEU A 196 -25.36 -16.67 5.01
C LEU A 196 -25.59 -18.18 5.08
N THR A 197 -26.82 -18.58 4.82
CA THR A 197 -27.24 -19.97 4.67
C THR A 197 -27.97 -20.11 3.35
N LEU A 198 -27.87 -21.29 2.73
CA LEU A 198 -28.69 -21.60 1.55
C LEU A 198 -30.16 -21.55 1.95
N PRO A 199 -31.04 -20.90 1.18
CA PRO A 199 -32.47 -20.97 1.40
C PRO A 199 -32.98 -22.41 1.25
N GLU A 200 -34.01 -22.79 2.01
CA GLU A 200 -34.60 -24.14 1.94
C GLU A 200 -35.15 -24.48 0.55
N SER A 201 -35.46 -23.47 -0.27
CA SER A 201 -35.92 -23.62 -1.65
C SER A 201 -34.80 -23.93 -2.65
N VAL A 202 -33.53 -23.83 -2.24
CA VAL A 202 -32.38 -24.03 -3.11
C VAL A 202 -31.80 -25.42 -2.87
N THR A 203 -31.77 -26.23 -3.92
CA THR A 203 -31.16 -27.57 -3.92
C THR A 203 -29.96 -27.57 -4.84
N TYR A 204 -28.95 -28.40 -4.51
CA TYR A 204 -27.81 -28.64 -5.38
C TYR A 204 -27.77 -30.11 -5.81
N THR A 205 -27.23 -30.36 -7.00
CA THR A 205 -26.97 -31.70 -7.54
C THR A 205 -25.48 -31.84 -7.86
N VAL A 206 -24.91 -33.01 -7.58
CA VAL A 206 -23.50 -33.30 -7.86
C VAL A 206 -23.43 -34.14 -9.13
N HIS A 207 -22.69 -33.66 -10.12
CA HIS A 207 -22.45 -34.34 -11.38
C HIS A 207 -20.97 -34.74 -11.44
N SER A 208 -20.69 -36.04 -11.50
CA SER A 208 -19.32 -36.59 -11.41
C SER A 208 -18.87 -37.34 -12.67
N THR A 209 -19.77 -37.52 -13.64
CA THR A 209 -19.45 -38.13 -14.94
C THR A 209 -19.64 -37.13 -16.07
N GLU A 210 -18.88 -37.32 -17.15
CA GLU A 210 -18.99 -36.49 -18.37
C GLU A 210 -20.43 -36.44 -18.90
N THR A 211 -21.11 -37.58 -18.93
CA THR A 211 -22.52 -37.65 -19.35
C THR A 211 -23.42 -36.80 -18.45
N GLN A 212 -23.29 -36.94 -17.13
CA GLN A 212 -24.11 -36.15 -16.18
C GLN A 212 -23.85 -34.65 -16.29
N ILE A 213 -22.61 -34.25 -16.55
CA ILE A 213 -22.23 -32.85 -16.75
C ILE A 213 -22.83 -32.33 -18.06
N ASN A 214 -22.68 -33.07 -19.15
CA ASN A 214 -23.24 -32.68 -20.45
C ASN A 214 -24.77 -32.61 -20.41
N ASP A 215 -25.43 -33.56 -19.77
CA ASP A 215 -26.89 -33.58 -19.62
C ASP A 215 -27.39 -32.37 -18.80
N ALA A 216 -26.61 -31.90 -17.82
CA ALA A 216 -26.95 -30.73 -17.02
C ALA A 216 -26.66 -29.40 -17.75
N LEU A 217 -25.60 -29.34 -18.54
CA LEU A 217 -25.18 -28.11 -19.25
C LEU A 217 -25.94 -27.89 -20.56
N THR A 218 -26.34 -28.94 -21.28
CA THR A 218 -26.99 -28.81 -22.60
C THR A 218 -28.24 -27.92 -22.55
N PRO A 219 -29.18 -28.09 -21.59
CA PRO A 219 -30.35 -27.22 -21.52
C PRO A 219 -30.00 -25.76 -21.19
N LEU A 220 -28.93 -25.52 -20.42
CA LEU A 220 -28.47 -24.18 -20.09
C LEU A 220 -27.87 -23.50 -21.33
N LEU A 221 -27.10 -24.23 -22.13
CA LEU A 221 -26.54 -23.74 -23.39
C LEU A 221 -27.63 -23.42 -24.41
N GLU A 222 -28.63 -24.30 -24.56
CA GLU A 222 -29.79 -24.05 -25.42
C GLU A 222 -30.57 -22.80 -25.02
N GLN A 223 -30.68 -22.52 -23.71
CA GLN A 223 -31.32 -21.31 -23.18
C GLN A 223 -30.46 -20.04 -23.34
N LEU A 224 -29.13 -20.18 -23.45
CA LEU A 224 -28.21 -19.07 -23.68
C LEU A 224 -28.16 -18.67 -25.16
N ASP A 225 -28.38 -19.60 -26.07
CA ASP A 225 -28.45 -19.34 -27.52
C ASP A 225 -29.74 -18.60 -27.93
N ASP A 226 -30.79 -18.67 -27.11
CA ASP A 226 -32.02 -17.91 -27.33
C ASP A 226 -31.89 -16.46 -26.79
N LEU A 227 -31.63 -15.52 -27.71
CA LEU A 227 -31.54 -14.07 -27.43
C LEU A 227 -32.79 -13.48 -26.73
N ALA A 228 -33.91 -14.20 -26.66
CA ALA A 228 -35.10 -13.79 -25.92
C ALA A 228 -34.98 -14.01 -24.41
N TYR A 229 -34.06 -14.85 -23.93
CA TYR A 229 -33.89 -15.15 -22.52
C TYR A 229 -32.69 -14.42 -21.92
N ASN A 230 -32.93 -13.61 -20.89
CA ASN A 230 -31.88 -13.01 -20.07
C ASN A 230 -31.38 -14.02 -19.02
N THR A 231 -30.86 -15.16 -19.48
CA THR A 231 -30.37 -16.23 -18.61
C THR A 231 -28.99 -15.85 -18.07
N THR A 232 -28.85 -15.75 -16.75
CA THR A 232 -27.55 -15.51 -16.10
C THR A 232 -27.10 -16.76 -15.36
N VAL A 233 -25.89 -17.22 -15.65
CA VAL A 233 -25.23 -18.33 -14.96
C VAL A 233 -23.98 -17.79 -14.24
N ARG A 234 -23.72 -18.28 -13.02
CA ARG A 234 -22.55 -17.91 -12.22
C ARG A 234 -21.71 -19.14 -11.95
N PHE A 235 -20.41 -19.01 -12.17
CA PHE A 235 -19.44 -20.05 -11.93
C PHE A 235 -18.55 -19.66 -10.76
N ASN A 236 -18.26 -20.63 -9.91
CA ASN A 236 -17.18 -20.57 -8.94
C ASN A 236 -16.39 -21.89 -9.06
N ALA A 237 -15.11 -21.85 -8.73
CA ALA A 237 -14.25 -23.03 -8.78
C ALA A 237 -13.43 -23.12 -7.49
N GLU A 238 -13.34 -24.33 -6.96
CA GLU A 238 -12.44 -24.67 -5.85
C GLU A 238 -11.25 -25.43 -6.42
N TRP A 239 -10.06 -25.24 -5.84
CA TRP A 239 -8.85 -25.90 -6.30
C TRP A 239 -8.00 -26.41 -5.14
N THR A 240 -7.32 -27.53 -5.37
CA THR A 240 -6.26 -28.03 -4.48
C THR A 240 -4.91 -27.65 -5.10
N PHE A 241 -4.05 -26.98 -4.33
CA PHE A 241 -2.70 -26.67 -4.80
C PHE A 241 -1.83 -27.93 -4.72
N SER A 242 -1.48 -28.51 -5.88
CA SER A 242 -0.42 -29.50 -6.00
C SER A 242 0.77 -28.87 -6.72
N ALA A 243 1.97 -29.03 -6.17
CA ALA A 243 3.19 -28.32 -6.61
C ALA A 243 3.63 -28.60 -8.06
N ASN A 244 2.91 -29.44 -8.82
CA ASN A 244 3.35 -29.98 -10.11
C ASN A 244 2.38 -29.77 -11.30
N THR A 245 1.32 -28.97 -11.17
CA THR A 245 0.41 -28.74 -12.32
C THR A 245 -0.24 -27.36 -12.29
N TYR A 246 0.23 -26.46 -13.16
CA TYR A 246 -0.52 -25.27 -13.54
C TYR A 246 -1.46 -25.65 -14.69
N SER A 247 -2.75 -25.80 -14.41
CA SER A 247 -3.77 -25.82 -15.46
C SER A 247 -4.58 -24.53 -15.40
N MET A 248 -4.38 -23.69 -16.41
CA MET A 248 -5.13 -22.46 -16.63
C MET A 248 -6.31 -22.78 -17.55
N TRP A 249 -7.53 -22.74 -17.02
CA TRP A 249 -8.75 -22.93 -17.83
C TRP A 249 -9.22 -21.58 -18.35
N LYS A 250 -9.28 -21.45 -19.68
CA LYS A 250 -9.75 -20.24 -20.36
C LYS A 250 -11.20 -20.46 -20.79
N LEU A 251 -12.16 -19.93 -20.03
CA LEU A 251 -13.56 -19.87 -20.44
C LEU A 251 -13.77 -18.64 -21.33
N VAL A 252 -14.26 -18.82 -22.56
CA VAL A 252 -14.59 -17.71 -23.48
C VAL A 252 -16.09 -17.45 -23.37
N ALA A 253 -16.47 -16.55 -22.47
CA ALA A 253 -17.83 -16.00 -22.34
C ALA A 253 -17.73 -14.51 -22.00
N VAL A 254 -18.83 -13.75 -22.16
CA VAL A 254 -18.92 -12.39 -21.61
C VAL A 254 -18.99 -12.51 -20.08
N VAL A 255 -17.83 -12.50 -19.43
CA VAL A 255 -17.71 -12.62 -17.98
C VAL A 255 -17.80 -11.22 -17.37
N GLN A 256 -18.85 -10.97 -16.59
CA GLN A 256 -18.92 -9.78 -15.75
C GLN A 256 -18.48 -10.12 -14.32
N GLU A 257 -17.33 -9.56 -13.93
CA GLU A 257 -16.79 -9.70 -12.58
C GLU A 257 -17.67 -9.00 -11.53
N LEU A 258 -17.93 -9.68 -10.41
CA LEU A 258 -18.88 -9.22 -9.39
C LEU A 258 -18.39 -7.95 -8.69
N ALA A 259 -17.09 -7.85 -8.40
CA ALA A 259 -16.50 -6.67 -7.78
C ALA A 259 -16.51 -5.45 -8.72
N SER A 260 -16.32 -5.67 -10.02
CA SER A 260 -16.47 -4.62 -11.04
C SER A 260 -17.90 -4.10 -11.12
N LEU A 261 -18.88 -5.01 -11.11
CA LEU A 261 -20.30 -4.62 -11.06
C LEU A 261 -20.63 -3.88 -9.75
N ALA A 262 -20.11 -4.34 -8.60
CA ALA A 262 -20.33 -3.67 -7.32
C ALA A 262 -19.79 -2.23 -7.34
N LYS A 263 -18.62 -2.00 -7.95
CA LYS A 263 -18.07 -0.66 -8.17
C LYS A 263 -18.94 0.18 -9.11
N GLU A 264 -19.31 -0.36 -10.27
CA GLU A 264 -20.17 0.31 -11.26
C GLU A 264 -21.51 0.76 -10.65
N ARG A 265 -22.03 -0.03 -9.71
CA ARG A 265 -23.30 0.22 -9.02
C ARG A 265 -23.13 1.03 -7.72
N GLY A 266 -21.91 1.42 -7.36
CA GLY A 266 -21.61 2.28 -6.21
C GLY A 266 -21.64 1.57 -4.85
N PHE A 267 -21.70 0.24 -4.80
CA PHE A 267 -21.64 -0.50 -3.54
C PHE A 267 -20.23 -0.56 -2.96
N THR A 268 -19.20 -0.47 -3.80
CA THR A 268 -17.79 -0.48 -3.37
C THR A 268 -16.99 0.59 -4.09
N PRO A 269 -15.99 1.21 -3.44
CA PRO A 269 -15.14 2.21 -4.10
C PRO A 269 -14.19 1.59 -5.13
N THR A 270 -13.82 0.32 -4.95
CA THR A 270 -12.88 -0.41 -5.80
C THR A 270 -13.51 -1.64 -6.44
N ALA A 271 -12.94 -2.07 -7.57
CA ALA A 271 -13.30 -3.30 -8.27
C ALA A 271 -12.53 -4.53 -7.72
N THR A 272 -11.91 -4.38 -6.54
CA THR A 272 -11.10 -5.41 -5.87
C THR A 272 -11.73 -5.86 -4.55
N ALA A 273 -12.95 -5.41 -4.26
CA ALA A 273 -13.64 -5.76 -3.03
C ALA A 273 -13.90 -7.27 -2.93
N SER A 274 -13.55 -7.85 -1.78
CA SER A 274 -13.79 -9.28 -1.53
C SER A 274 -15.29 -9.61 -1.55
N LEU A 275 -15.63 -10.85 -1.92
CA LEU A 275 -17.01 -11.36 -1.88
C LEU A 275 -17.68 -11.12 -0.52
N ALA A 276 -16.93 -11.23 0.57
CA ALA A 276 -17.44 -11.00 1.91
C ALA A 276 -17.82 -9.55 2.20
N ASN A 277 -17.02 -8.60 1.71
CA ASN A 277 -17.35 -7.19 1.82
C ASN A 277 -18.60 -6.88 0.99
N ILE A 278 -18.69 -7.43 -0.22
CA ILE A 278 -19.87 -7.25 -1.09
C ILE A 278 -21.12 -7.85 -0.41
N CYS A 279 -21.04 -9.07 0.14
CA CYS A 279 -22.12 -9.70 0.92
C CYS A 279 -22.57 -8.82 2.09
N ALA A 280 -21.62 -8.27 2.84
CA ALA A 280 -21.91 -7.45 4.00
C ALA A 280 -22.62 -6.14 3.64
N ILE A 281 -22.27 -5.55 2.50
CA ILE A 281 -22.85 -4.29 2.02
C ILE A 281 -24.24 -4.55 1.42
N VAL A 282 -24.34 -5.49 0.48
CA VAL A 282 -25.54 -5.72 -0.34
C VAL A 282 -26.58 -6.56 0.40
N LEU A 283 -26.16 -7.63 1.09
CA LEU A 283 -27.07 -8.58 1.74
C LEU A 283 -27.17 -8.37 3.25
N ARG A 284 -26.31 -7.54 3.85
CA ARG A 284 -26.18 -7.37 5.31
C ARG A 284 -25.95 -8.71 6.04
N LYS A 285 -25.21 -9.61 5.39
CA LYS A 285 -24.85 -10.92 5.92
C LYS A 285 -23.38 -11.22 5.63
N ARG A 286 -22.76 -12.09 6.44
CA ARG A 286 -21.39 -12.56 6.21
C ARG A 286 -21.39 -13.96 5.57
N PRO A 287 -20.51 -14.24 4.60
CA PRO A 287 -20.37 -15.60 4.08
C PRO A 287 -19.81 -16.54 5.16
N LEU A 288 -20.07 -17.84 5.00
CA LEU A 288 -19.53 -18.86 5.89
C LEU A 288 -18.04 -19.06 5.59
N LYS A 289 -17.17 -18.27 6.24
CA LYS A 289 -15.71 -18.35 6.08
C LYS A 289 -15.08 -19.35 7.05
N GLU A 290 -15.53 -20.60 7.06
CA GLU A 290 -14.80 -21.62 7.81
C GLU A 290 -13.50 -21.97 7.07
N LYS A 291 -12.38 -21.45 7.61
CA LYS A 291 -11.03 -21.68 7.07
C LYS A 291 -10.74 -23.17 6.89
N SER A 292 -11.24 -24.00 7.79
CA SER A 292 -11.17 -25.47 7.74
C SER A 292 -11.75 -26.07 6.47
N VAL A 293 -12.84 -25.52 5.93
CA VAL A 293 -13.50 -26.01 4.71
C VAL A 293 -12.83 -25.43 3.47
N ARG A 294 -12.55 -24.11 3.47
CA ARG A 294 -11.94 -23.44 2.31
C ARG A 294 -10.55 -24.00 1.98
N GLU A 295 -9.75 -24.30 3.00
CA GLU A 295 -8.39 -24.83 2.86
C GLU A 295 -8.34 -26.37 2.99
N SER A 296 -9.48 -27.04 2.87
CA SER A 296 -9.57 -28.50 2.88
C SER A 296 -9.14 -29.11 1.54
N ASN A 297 -9.01 -30.44 1.49
CA ASN A 297 -8.76 -31.15 0.25
C ASN A 297 -10.04 -31.24 -0.59
N TRP A 298 -10.04 -30.60 -1.76
CA TRP A 298 -11.15 -30.62 -2.73
C TRP A 298 -11.03 -31.75 -3.77
N GLU A 299 -10.06 -32.66 -3.61
CA GLU A 299 -9.95 -33.85 -4.46
C GLU A 299 -10.73 -35.04 -3.89
N GLY A 300 -11.39 -35.80 -4.77
CA GLY A 300 -12.08 -37.05 -4.43
C GLY A 300 -13.50 -36.87 -3.90
N ASN A 301 -13.87 -37.64 -2.88
CA ASN A 301 -15.23 -37.61 -2.31
C ASN A 301 -15.38 -36.40 -1.37
N LEU A 302 -16.21 -35.44 -1.78
CA LEU A 302 -16.48 -34.23 -1.02
C LEU A 302 -17.42 -34.49 0.16
N SER A 303 -17.13 -33.83 1.29
CA SER A 303 -18.00 -33.82 2.47
C SER A 303 -19.25 -32.97 2.24
N SER A 304 -20.30 -33.19 3.06
CA SER A 304 -21.51 -32.37 3.02
C SER A 304 -21.24 -30.88 3.30
N GLU A 305 -20.24 -30.57 4.13
CA GLU A 305 -19.82 -29.20 4.43
C GLU A 305 -19.18 -28.51 3.21
N GLN A 306 -18.31 -29.22 2.49
CA GLN A 306 -17.70 -28.74 1.24
C GLN A 306 -18.74 -28.52 0.15
N LEU A 307 -19.67 -29.46 -0.02
CA LEU A 307 -20.75 -29.33 -1.00
C LEU A 307 -21.66 -28.15 -0.67
N ASN A 308 -22.03 -27.97 0.60
CA ASN A 308 -22.83 -26.84 1.05
C ASN A 308 -22.09 -25.51 0.88
N TYR A 309 -20.78 -25.48 1.14
CA TYR A 309 -19.93 -24.30 0.91
C TYR A 309 -19.90 -23.91 -0.57
N ALA A 310 -19.58 -24.85 -1.47
CA ALA A 310 -19.50 -24.59 -2.91
C ALA A 310 -20.86 -24.14 -3.49
N ALA A 311 -21.96 -24.78 -3.05
CA ALA A 311 -23.30 -24.38 -3.45
C ALA A 311 -23.68 -22.98 -2.93
N LEU A 312 -23.27 -22.62 -1.70
CA LEU A 312 -23.51 -21.30 -1.12
C LEU A 312 -22.76 -20.21 -1.89
N ASP A 313 -21.49 -20.43 -2.26
CA ASP A 313 -20.66 -19.46 -2.99
C ASP A 313 -21.20 -19.20 -4.41
N ALA A 314 -21.70 -20.23 -5.10
CA ALA A 314 -22.37 -20.06 -6.39
C ALA A 314 -23.70 -19.31 -6.25
N TRP A 315 -24.53 -19.70 -5.28
CA TRP A 315 -25.85 -19.09 -5.06
C TRP A 315 -25.74 -17.62 -4.64
N VAL A 316 -24.85 -17.29 -3.68
CA VAL A 316 -24.70 -15.92 -3.18
C VAL A 316 -24.23 -14.98 -4.29
N SER A 317 -23.38 -15.46 -5.19
CA SER A 317 -22.92 -14.68 -6.35
C SER A 317 -24.08 -14.33 -7.29
N LEU A 318 -25.04 -15.24 -7.47
CA LEU A 318 -26.24 -14.99 -8.27
C LEU A 318 -27.22 -14.03 -7.57
N GLU A 319 -27.45 -14.22 -6.27
CA GLU A 319 -28.29 -13.32 -5.48
C GLU A 319 -27.72 -11.90 -5.47
N LEU A 320 -26.41 -11.75 -5.26
CA LEU A 320 -25.72 -10.47 -5.32
C LEU A 320 -25.88 -9.80 -6.69
N PHE A 321 -25.68 -10.55 -7.77
CA PHE A 321 -25.89 -10.03 -9.11
C PHE A 321 -27.33 -9.55 -9.32
N SER A 322 -28.33 -10.35 -8.92
CA SER A 322 -29.74 -9.98 -9.05
C SER A 322 -30.04 -8.67 -8.31
N ARG A 323 -29.59 -8.55 -7.05
CA ARG A 323 -29.74 -7.34 -6.23
C ARG A 323 -29.08 -6.13 -6.87
N MET A 324 -27.81 -6.24 -7.25
CA MET A 324 -27.06 -5.13 -7.83
C MET A 324 -27.58 -4.72 -9.21
N SER A 325 -28.11 -5.66 -9.99
CA SER A 325 -28.68 -5.39 -11.32
C SER A 325 -30.03 -4.65 -11.25
N THR A 326 -30.77 -4.81 -10.15
CA THR A 326 -32.01 -4.04 -9.92
C THR A 326 -31.77 -2.59 -9.53
N VAL A 327 -30.57 -2.28 -9.03
CA VAL A 327 -30.16 -0.90 -8.79
C VAL A 327 -29.75 -0.31 -10.13
N LEU A 328 -30.51 0.70 -10.60
CA LEU A 328 -30.10 1.55 -11.71
C LEU A 328 -28.64 1.94 -11.48
N ALA A 329 -27.78 1.78 -12.49
CA ALA A 329 -26.39 2.23 -12.41
C ALA A 329 -26.40 3.60 -11.74
N ALA A 330 -25.80 3.67 -10.55
CA ALA A 330 -25.91 4.85 -9.72
C ALA A 330 -25.60 6.03 -10.63
N ALA A 331 -26.58 6.90 -10.85
CA ALA A 331 -26.42 8.08 -11.69
C ALA A 331 -25.09 8.69 -11.27
N GLN A 332 -24.12 8.72 -12.21
CA GLN A 332 -22.68 8.93 -11.97
C GLN A 332 -22.39 9.43 -10.56
N ILE A 333 -21.73 8.61 -9.73
CA ILE A 333 -21.14 9.11 -8.48
C ILE A 333 -20.41 10.39 -8.86
N LEU A 334 -20.88 11.52 -8.32
CA LEU A 334 -20.38 12.82 -8.71
C LEU A 334 -18.96 12.93 -8.17
N ASP A 335 -18.00 12.69 -9.05
CA ASP A 335 -16.61 12.97 -8.79
C ASP A 335 -16.40 14.47 -8.92
N TYR A 336 -15.80 15.08 -7.90
CA TYR A 336 -15.62 16.52 -7.79
C TYR A 336 -14.79 17.08 -8.96
N ASP A 337 -13.95 16.23 -9.57
CA ASP A 337 -13.09 16.58 -10.70
C ASP A 337 -13.85 16.79 -12.02
N TYR A 338 -15.11 16.37 -12.12
CA TYR A 338 -15.93 16.52 -13.33
C TYR A 338 -16.89 17.70 -13.24
N GLY A 339 -16.33 18.92 -13.23
CA GLY A 339 -17.00 20.17 -13.65
C GLY A 339 -18.51 20.25 -13.43
N LEU A 340 -18.96 20.10 -12.19
CA LEU A 340 -20.39 20.04 -11.85
C LEU A 340 -21.09 21.36 -12.19
N GLN A 341 -22.13 21.31 -13.02
CA GLN A 341 -22.88 22.50 -13.40
C GLN A 341 -23.87 22.92 -12.29
N PRO A 342 -23.92 24.22 -11.93
CA PRO A 342 -24.97 24.75 -11.06
C PRO A 342 -26.36 24.43 -11.61
N GLY A 343 -27.26 24.00 -10.72
CA GLY A 343 -28.63 23.63 -11.02
C GLY A 343 -28.85 22.12 -11.25
N LEU A 344 -27.79 21.32 -11.36
CA LEU A 344 -27.91 19.87 -11.54
C LEU A 344 -28.59 19.23 -10.30
N PRO A 345 -29.73 18.52 -10.47
CA PRO A 345 -30.36 17.81 -9.36
C PRO A 345 -29.50 16.62 -8.95
N VAL A 346 -29.34 16.45 -7.63
CA VAL A 346 -28.56 15.39 -7.01
C VAL A 346 -29.40 14.66 -5.98
N THR A 347 -29.14 13.37 -5.80
CA THR A 347 -29.82 12.53 -4.82
C THR A 347 -28.78 11.95 -3.87
N LEU A 348 -28.96 12.18 -2.58
CA LEU A 348 -28.19 11.48 -1.55
C LEU A 348 -28.84 10.12 -1.34
N LEU A 349 -28.07 9.05 -1.45
CA LEU A 349 -28.50 7.69 -1.15
C LEU A 349 -28.05 7.31 0.27
N SER A 350 -28.79 6.41 0.92
CA SER A 350 -28.39 5.87 2.22
C SER A 350 -27.11 5.02 2.08
N ASN A 351 -26.49 4.64 3.19
CA ASN A 351 -25.27 3.80 3.21
C ASN A 351 -25.41 2.44 2.49
N ASP A 352 -26.63 2.02 2.16
CA ASP A 352 -26.90 0.82 1.35
C ASP A 352 -26.94 1.09 -0.16
N CYS A 353 -26.78 2.34 -0.60
CA CYS A 353 -26.91 2.82 -1.99
C CYS A 353 -28.25 2.48 -2.66
N ILE A 354 -29.26 2.05 -1.90
CA ILE A 354 -30.56 1.61 -2.45
C ILE A 354 -31.62 2.67 -2.24
N ARG A 355 -31.60 3.36 -1.09
CA ARG A 355 -32.69 4.28 -0.70
C ARG A 355 -32.27 5.75 -0.83
N PRO A 356 -33.02 6.58 -1.57
CA PRO A 356 -32.86 8.04 -1.50
C PRO A 356 -33.14 8.54 -0.08
N VAL A 357 -32.21 9.28 0.50
CA VAL A 357 -32.34 9.91 1.82
C VAL A 357 -32.52 11.42 1.73
N ALA A 358 -32.05 12.05 0.64
CA ALA A 358 -32.29 13.46 0.38
C ALA A 358 -32.20 13.78 -1.12
N TYR A 359 -32.83 14.88 -1.52
CA TYR A 359 -32.73 15.45 -2.87
C TYR A 359 -32.20 16.88 -2.74
N SER A 360 -31.32 17.28 -3.65
CA SER A 360 -30.76 18.64 -3.66
C SER A 360 -30.41 19.07 -5.08
N LYS A 361 -29.86 20.28 -5.24
CA LYS A 361 -29.29 20.79 -6.49
C LYS A 361 -27.91 21.39 -6.22
N ILE A 362 -26.97 21.20 -7.15
CA ILE A 362 -25.66 21.86 -7.08
C ILE A 362 -25.86 23.38 -7.18
N ILE A 363 -25.27 24.15 -6.27
CA ILE A 363 -25.28 25.62 -6.30
C ILE A 363 -23.92 26.16 -6.79
N GLN A 364 -23.90 27.32 -7.43
CA GLN A 364 -22.67 27.97 -7.87
C GLN A 364 -21.89 28.45 -6.64
N GLU A 365 -20.59 28.14 -6.57
CA GLU A 365 -19.73 28.52 -5.43
C GLU A 365 -19.88 30.00 -5.06
N ALA A 366 -20.28 30.25 -3.81
CA ALA A 366 -20.12 31.55 -3.20
C ALA A 366 -18.64 31.71 -2.80
N GLN A 367 -17.96 32.70 -3.36
CA GLN A 367 -16.60 33.09 -3.00
C GLN A 367 -16.41 33.09 -1.46
N PRO A 368 -15.43 32.36 -0.90
CA PRO A 368 -15.23 32.34 0.54
C PRO A 368 -14.77 33.71 1.01
N ARG A 369 -15.57 34.37 1.85
CA ARG A 369 -15.13 35.56 2.59
C ARG A 369 -13.95 35.15 3.47
N GLN A 370 -12.79 35.78 3.27
CA GLN A 370 -11.61 35.65 4.12
C GLN A 370 -12.00 35.90 5.58
N ALA A 371 -12.03 34.82 6.36
CA ALA A 371 -11.91 34.86 7.80
C ALA A 371 -10.85 33.82 8.17
N SER A 372 -9.72 34.31 8.65
CA SER A 372 -8.65 33.55 9.28
C SER A 372 -9.20 32.63 10.39
N ILE A 373 -8.90 31.33 10.35
CA ILE A 373 -8.54 30.40 11.46
C ILE A 373 -8.82 28.92 11.06
N ASN A 374 -7.81 28.07 11.32
CA ASN A 374 -7.78 26.60 11.44
C ASN A 374 -8.31 25.71 10.29
N THR A 375 -7.36 25.18 9.49
CA THR A 375 -7.53 23.95 8.71
C THR A 375 -7.50 22.73 9.63
N THR A 376 -8.67 22.38 10.17
CA THR A 376 -9.02 20.98 10.46
C THR A 376 -9.81 20.49 9.25
N MET A 377 -9.41 19.36 8.67
CA MET A 377 -10.08 18.75 7.52
C MET A 377 -11.52 18.36 7.87
N ALA A 378 -12.48 19.21 7.49
CA ALA A 378 -13.87 18.89 7.24
C ALA A 378 -14.55 20.13 6.61
N SER A 379 -14.55 20.23 5.29
CA SER A 379 -15.35 21.24 4.58
C SER A 379 -16.62 20.60 4.06
N SER A 380 -17.63 20.48 4.91
CA SER A 380 -19.01 20.23 4.51
C SER A 380 -19.77 21.56 4.58
N VAL A 381 -20.09 22.16 3.42
CA VAL A 381 -21.04 23.27 3.36
C VAL A 381 -22.34 22.71 2.80
N VAL A 382 -23.30 22.41 3.68
CA VAL A 382 -24.68 22.09 3.29
C VAL A 382 -25.55 23.26 3.73
N ALA A 383 -26.11 23.97 2.75
CA ALA A 383 -27.20 24.91 3.01
C ALA A 383 -28.52 24.13 2.94
N SER A 384 -29.14 23.87 4.10
CA SER A 384 -30.48 23.29 4.18
C SER A 384 -31.52 24.41 4.05
N TYR A 385 -32.48 24.24 3.13
CA TYR A 385 -33.76 24.91 3.20
C TYR A 385 -34.75 23.94 3.86
N GLU A 386 -35.26 24.31 5.03
CA GLU A 386 -36.36 23.61 5.69
C GLU A 386 -37.66 23.96 4.96
N ASP A 387 -38.33 22.95 4.39
CA ASP A 387 -39.78 22.98 4.27
C ASP A 387 -40.33 21.91 5.21
N ASP A 388 -41.14 22.39 6.16
CA ASP A 388 -41.80 21.63 7.22
C ASP A 388 -42.58 20.43 6.67
N ILE A 389 -42.05 19.22 6.88
CA ILE A 389 -42.87 18.01 7.05
C ILE A 389 -42.33 17.23 8.25
N THR A 390 -42.92 17.49 9.40
CA THR A 390 -42.80 16.70 10.62
C THR A 390 -43.26 15.26 10.38
N THR A 391 -42.38 14.27 10.54
CA THR A 391 -42.75 12.97 11.12
C THR A 391 -41.50 12.26 11.65
N GLU A 392 -41.62 11.75 12.87
CA GLU A 392 -40.66 11.01 13.69
C GLU A 392 -39.87 9.94 12.92
N LEU A 393 -38.58 9.76 13.23
CA LEU A 393 -37.91 8.45 13.30
C LEU A 393 -36.49 8.51 13.89
N ASP A 394 -36.36 7.80 15.02
CA ASP A 394 -35.22 7.10 15.62
C ASP A 394 -33.79 7.67 15.52
N THR A 395 -33.38 8.23 16.65
CA THR A 395 -31.99 8.34 17.12
C THR A 395 -31.38 6.95 17.33
N ASN A 396 -30.47 6.52 16.44
CA ASN A 396 -29.30 5.67 16.74
C ASN A 396 -28.61 5.23 15.44
N LEU A 397 -27.57 5.93 14.98
CA LEU A 397 -26.54 5.36 14.11
C LEU A 397 -25.36 6.34 13.95
N SER A 398 -24.34 6.18 14.79
CA SER A 398 -22.99 6.70 14.54
C SER A 398 -22.02 5.53 14.47
N TYR A 399 -21.64 5.13 13.26
CA TYR A 399 -20.42 4.35 13.03
C TYR A 399 -19.81 4.87 11.72
N ALA A 400 -18.77 5.69 11.87
CA ALA A 400 -17.84 5.99 10.80
C ALA A 400 -16.92 4.77 10.64
N LEU A 401 -16.88 4.20 9.45
CA LEU A 401 -15.85 3.23 9.04
C LEU A 401 -14.89 4.01 8.14
N ASP A 402 -13.69 4.28 8.66
CA ASP A 402 -12.57 4.80 7.87
C ASP A 402 -12.08 3.70 6.92
N TYR A 403 -12.00 4.02 5.63
CA TYR A 403 -11.53 3.12 4.59
C TYR A 403 -10.07 3.45 4.23
N ASP A 404 -9.17 2.48 4.44
CA ASP A 404 -7.81 2.49 3.92
C ASP A 404 -7.79 2.18 2.41
N ILE A 405 -7.13 3.03 1.64
CA ILE A 405 -6.95 2.92 0.19
C ILE A 405 -5.65 2.15 -0.08
N ASP A 406 -5.76 0.86 -0.43
CA ASP A 406 -4.61 0.05 -0.82
C ASP A 406 -4.41 0.13 -2.36
N ASN A 407 -3.46 0.97 -2.78
CA ASN A 407 -3.05 1.13 -4.18
C ASN A 407 -1.80 0.27 -4.45
N THR A 408 -2.00 -0.97 -4.91
CA THR A 408 -0.94 -1.79 -5.54
C THR A 408 -1.12 -1.81 -7.06
N PRO A 409 -0.13 -1.36 -7.86
CA PRO A 409 -0.17 -1.49 -9.32
C PRO A 409 0.09 -2.94 -9.74
N SER A 410 -0.63 -3.37 -10.77
CA SER A 410 -0.51 -4.64 -11.48
C SER A 410 0.83 -4.78 -12.22
N GLU A 411 1.48 -5.93 -12.07
CA GLU A 411 2.65 -6.36 -12.84
C GLU A 411 2.24 -6.65 -14.29
N GLU A 412 2.77 -5.89 -15.24
CA GLU A 412 2.79 -6.24 -16.67
C GLU A 412 3.99 -7.15 -16.95
N ALA A 413 3.76 -8.17 -17.77
CA ALA A 413 4.74 -9.19 -18.15
C ALA A 413 5.80 -8.59 -19.10
N GLU A 414 7.08 -8.74 -18.75
CA GLU A 414 8.20 -8.47 -19.66
C GLU A 414 8.55 -9.74 -20.46
N GLU A 415 8.66 -9.56 -21.77
CA GLU A 415 9.02 -10.56 -22.78
C GLU A 415 10.53 -10.86 -22.73
N ASP A 416 10.87 -12.15 -22.81
CA ASP A 416 12.23 -12.69 -22.95
C ASP A 416 12.84 -12.28 -24.31
N GLU A 417 13.85 -11.42 -24.31
CA GLU A 417 14.83 -11.31 -25.40
C GLU A 417 16.20 -11.81 -24.90
N SER A 418 16.54 -13.04 -25.27
CA SER A 418 17.89 -13.59 -25.12
C SER A 418 18.66 -13.43 -26.44
N GLU A 419 19.59 -12.48 -26.50
CA GLU A 419 20.71 -12.52 -27.44
C GLU A 419 22.06 -12.42 -26.71
N SER A 420 22.99 -13.13 -27.31
CA SER A 420 24.35 -13.50 -26.93
C SER A 420 25.32 -12.35 -26.68
N GLU A 421 26.27 -12.54 -25.76
CA GLU A 421 27.70 -12.69 -26.08
C GLU A 421 28.50 -13.06 -24.80
N LEU A 422 29.17 -14.20 -24.86
CA LEU A 422 30.14 -14.67 -23.87
C LEU A 422 31.52 -14.13 -24.27
N GLU A 423 32.08 -13.25 -23.46
CA GLU A 423 33.53 -13.02 -23.46
C GLU A 423 34.15 -13.67 -22.21
N GLU A 424 34.99 -14.66 -22.48
CA GLU A 424 35.94 -15.26 -21.54
C GLU A 424 36.84 -14.17 -20.95
N ILE A 425 36.83 -14.02 -19.63
CA ILE A 425 37.95 -13.41 -18.90
C ILE A 425 38.58 -14.51 -18.04
N THR A 426 39.87 -14.67 -18.30
CA THR A 426 40.76 -15.70 -17.81
C THR A 426 41.22 -15.41 -16.38
N ASP A 427 41.37 -16.49 -15.61
CA ASP A 427 41.96 -16.50 -14.26
C ASP A 427 43.35 -15.84 -14.25
N GLN A 428 43.53 -14.82 -13.42
CA GLN A 428 44.84 -14.51 -12.85
C GLN A 428 44.74 -13.81 -11.49
N GLU A 429 45.37 -14.47 -10.51
CA GLU A 429 45.87 -13.98 -9.21
C GLU A 429 44.85 -13.78 -8.06
N LEU A 430 44.58 -14.91 -7.40
CA LEU A 430 44.28 -15.01 -5.98
C LEU A 430 45.46 -14.44 -5.15
N ASP A 431 45.28 -13.24 -4.58
CA ASP A 431 46.08 -12.78 -3.45
C ASP A 431 45.29 -12.99 -2.15
N THR A 432 45.62 -14.06 -1.45
CA THR A 432 45.07 -14.45 -0.15
C THR A 432 45.71 -13.64 0.96
N SER A 433 45.18 -12.44 1.21
CA SER A 433 45.34 -11.76 2.50
C SER A 433 44.06 -11.84 3.31
N ILE A 434 44.05 -12.82 4.21
CA ILE A 434 43.08 -12.96 5.30
C ILE A 434 43.21 -11.69 6.16
N ILE A 435 42.23 -10.78 6.05
CA ILE A 435 42.03 -9.73 7.05
C ILE A 435 41.13 -10.33 8.12
N ASP A 436 41.78 -10.75 9.20
CA ASP A 436 41.19 -11.05 10.49
C ASP A 436 40.53 -9.74 11.01
N ILE A 437 39.20 -9.62 10.86
CA ILE A 437 38.46 -8.49 11.41
C ILE A 437 38.29 -8.75 12.92
N ASP A 438 39.17 -8.09 13.64
CA ASP A 438 39.23 -7.94 15.09
C ASP A 438 37.83 -7.74 15.72
N SER A 439 37.41 -8.74 16.48
CA SER A 439 36.11 -8.80 17.18
C SER A 439 36.08 -7.98 18.49
N GLN A 440 36.93 -6.95 18.62
CA GLN A 440 37.07 -6.15 19.85
C GLN A 440 36.57 -4.70 19.79
N ARG A 441 35.79 -4.28 18.78
CA ARG A 441 35.29 -2.88 18.70
C ARG A 441 33.80 -2.64 18.89
N LEU A 442 33.07 -3.59 19.48
CA LEU A 442 31.73 -3.34 20.03
C LEU A 442 31.67 -3.73 21.52
N GLY A 443 32.51 -3.08 22.31
CA GLY A 443 32.46 -3.10 23.78
C GLY A 443 31.94 -1.76 24.31
N CYS A 444 30.64 -1.47 24.14
CA CYS A 444 29.99 -0.43 24.93
C CYS A 444 29.67 -0.99 26.31
N SER A 445 30.69 -1.07 27.18
CA SER A 445 30.50 -1.23 28.61
C SER A 445 30.51 0.14 29.29
N LEU A 446 29.35 0.49 29.86
CA LEU A 446 29.20 1.16 31.14
C LEU A 446 29.74 2.60 31.29
N LEU A 447 28.78 3.53 31.34
CA LEU A 447 28.55 4.44 32.48
C LEU A 447 29.72 4.57 33.46
N ASP A 448 30.43 5.70 33.38
CA ASP A 448 31.16 6.26 34.52
C ASP A 448 30.44 7.54 35.01
N PRO A 449 30.10 7.65 36.32
CA PRO A 449 29.37 8.77 36.86
C PRO A 449 30.33 9.92 37.22
N ILE A 450 30.35 10.98 36.41
CA ILE A 450 30.93 12.27 36.83
C ILE A 450 29.88 12.99 37.67
N TYR A 451 29.80 12.65 38.96
CA TYR A 451 29.31 13.54 40.02
C TYR A 451 29.97 13.15 41.34
N ASN A 452 31.07 13.85 41.67
CA ASN A 452 31.42 14.31 43.03
C ASN A 452 32.83 14.90 43.05
N LYS A 453 32.93 16.24 43.10
CA LYS A 453 33.77 16.98 44.07
C LYS A 453 33.70 18.50 43.83
N ALA A 454 33.34 19.18 44.92
CA ALA A 454 33.47 20.61 45.25
C ALA A 454 32.56 21.60 44.52
#